data_AF-A0A935U9W9-F1
#
_entry.id   AF-A0A935U9W9-F1
#
_cell.length_a   1.000
_cell.length_b   1.000
_cell.length_c   1.000
_cell.angle_alpha   90.00
_cell.angle_beta   90.00
_cell.angle_gamma   90.00
#
_symmetry.space_group_name_H-M   'P 1'
#
loop_
_entity.id
_entity.type
_entity.pdbx_description
1 polymer ?
#
loop_
_entity_poly.entity_id
_entity_poly.type
_entity_poly.pdbx_seq_one_letter_code
_entity_poly.pdbx_strand_id
1 'polypeptide(L)' 'MSDTPTLGQDLARLEEIVRRLEDDDLALEAALQLFEEGVTRLKTAQSRLAVAEARVMQVLQDTEQAGGLRLEPLDG' A
#
# COMPACT_ATOMS: atom_id res chain seq x y z
N MET A 1 3.97 -14.34 16.60
CA MET A 1 3.05 -13.45 15.86
C MET A 1 3.79 -13.07 14.60
N SER A 2 3.24 -13.38 13.43
CA SER A 2 3.90 -13.00 12.17
C SER A 2 3.74 -11.49 12.02
N ASP A 3 4.83 -10.73 12.21
CA ASP A 3 4.84 -9.29 11.97
C ASP A 3 4.71 -9.04 10.47
N THR A 4 3.47 -8.96 9.99
CA THR A 4 3.19 -8.50 8.63
C THR A 4 3.59 -7.02 8.54
N PRO A 5 4.45 -6.64 7.58
CA PRO A 5 4.88 -5.25 7.42
C PRO A 5 3.69 -4.30 7.27
N THR A 6 3.82 -3.07 7.76
CA THR A 6 2.89 -1.98 7.45
C THR A 6 3.06 -1.50 6.00
N LEU A 7 2.06 -0.81 5.44
CA LEU A 7 2.16 -0.27 4.07
C LEU A 7 3.34 0.69 3.96
N GLY A 8 3.54 1.55 4.96
CA GLY A 8 4.67 2.46 5.00
C GLY A 8 6.03 1.74 5.03
N GLN A 9 6.14 0.62 5.74
CA GLN A 9 7.35 -0.21 5.73
C GLN A 9 7.60 -0.88 4.38
N ASP A 10 6.55 -1.39 3.72
CA ASP A 10 6.66 -1.95 2.37
C ASP A 10 7.15 -0.87 1.37
N LEU A 11 6.58 0.33 1.42
CA LEU A 11 6.97 1.45 0.56
C LEU A 11 8.41 1.90 0.82
N ALA A 12 8.80 2.09 2.07
CA ALA A 12 10.17 2.48 2.42
C ALA A 12 11.20 1.44 1.94
N ARG A 13 10.86 0.14 2.03
CA ARG A 13 11.73 -0.92 1.53
C ARG A 13 11.78 -0.96 0.01
N LEU A 14 10.66 -0.73 -0.67
CA LEU A 14 10.63 -0.62 -2.13
C LEU A 14 11.51 0.54 -2.63
N GLU A 15 11.48 1.70 -1.98
CA GLU A 15 12.35 2.84 -2.29
C GLU A 15 13.84 2.52 -2.07
N GLU A 16 14.17 1.77 -1.02
CA GLU A 16 15.53 1.28 -0.79
C GLU A 16 15.97 0.31 -1.89
N ILE A 17 15.10 -0.63 -2.28
CA ILE A 17 15.37 -1.59 -3.37
C ILE A 17 15.66 -0.83 -4.67
N VAL A 18 14.84 0.16 -5.04
CA VAL A 18 15.06 0.98 -6.25
C VAL A 18 16.43 1.66 -6.20
N ARG A 19 16.74 2.35 -5.10
CA ARG A 19 18.05 3.02 -4.93
C ARG A 19 19.23 2.07 -5.06
N ARG A 20 19.10 0.82 -4.59
CA ARG A 20 20.16 -0.18 -4.71
C ARG A 20 20.28 -0.74 -6.12
N LEU A 21 19.17 -0.89 -6.85
CA LEU A 21 19.16 -1.34 -8.24
C LEU A 21 19.76 -0.31 -9.21
N GLU A 22 19.83 0.96 -8.80
CA GLU A 22 20.47 2.04 -9.54
C GLU A 22 21.99 2.10 -9.35
N ASP A 23 22.58 1.23 -8.52
CA ASP A 23 24.02 1.14 -8.29
C ASP A 23 24.72 0.39 -9.45
N ASP A 24 25.65 1.06 -10.12
CA ASP A 24 26.40 0.53 -11.28
C ASP A 24 27.27 -0.69 -10.93
N ASP A 25 27.69 -0.84 -9.67
CA ASP A 25 28.54 -1.94 -9.19
C ASP A 25 27.73 -3.13 -8.63
N LEU A 26 26.40 -3.11 -8.77
CA LEU A 26 25.55 -4.18 -8.26
C LEU A 26 25.71 -5.48 -9.06
N ALA A 27 26.09 -6.56 -8.36
CA ALA A 27 26.15 -7.89 -8.95
C ALA A 27 24.77 -8.38 -9.43
N LEU A 28 24.72 -9.01 -10.61
CA LEU A 28 23.48 -9.51 -11.23
C LEU A 28 22.63 -10.37 -10.30
N GLU A 29 23.24 -11.30 -9.57
CA GLU A 29 22.55 -12.17 -8.62
C GLU A 29 21.82 -11.37 -7.53
N ALA A 30 22.49 -10.32 -7.01
CA ALA A 30 21.91 -9.43 -6.01
C ALA A 30 20.78 -8.57 -6.61
N ALA A 31 20.91 -8.14 -7.87
CA ALA A 31 19.87 -7.42 -8.58
C ALA A 31 18.61 -8.28 -8.75
N LEU A 32 18.76 -9.55 -9.12
CA LEU A 32 17.64 -10.49 -9.24
C LEU A 32 16.93 -10.71 -7.90
N GLN A 33 17.68 -10.91 -6.83
CA GLN A 33 17.11 -11.05 -5.48
C GLN A 33 16.33 -9.81 -5.04
N LEU A 34 16.89 -8.61 -5.26
CA LEU A 34 16.23 -7.34 -4.96
C LEU A 34 14.96 -7.15 -5.79
N PHE A 35 14.99 -7.54 -7.06
CA PHE A 35 13.82 -7.48 -7.94
C PHE A 35 12.70 -8.40 -7.46
N GLU A 36 13.00 -9.67 -7.17
CA GLU A 36 12.03 -10.63 -6.63
C GLU A 36 11.43 -10.16 -5.29
N GLU A 37 12.29 -9.63 -4.42
CA GLU A 37 11.90 -9.02 -3.16
C GLU A 37 10.90 -7.87 -3.38
N GLY A 38 11.20 -6.98 -4.33
CA GLY A 38 10.36 -5.85 -4.70
C GLY A 38 9.02 -6.27 -5.27
N VAL A 39 8.98 -7.22 -6.20
CA VAL A 39 7.74 -7.74 -6.79
C VAL A 39 6.82 -8.34 -5.71
N THR A 40 7.39 -9.08 -4.76
CA THR A 40 6.63 -9.70 -3.67
C THR A 40 6.01 -8.64 -2.75
N ARG A 41 6.76 -7.59 -2.40
CA ARG A 41 6.26 -6.48 -1.59
C ARG A 41 5.19 -5.68 -2.32
N LEU A 42 5.41 -5.37 -3.59
CA LEU A 42 4.44 -4.63 -4.40
C LEU A 42 3.10 -5.36 -4.48
N LYS A 43 3.11 -6.68 -4.70
CA LYS A 43 1.89 -7.51 -4.69
C LYS A 43 1.18 -7.47 -3.34
N THR A 44 1.93 -7.55 -2.24
CA THR A 44 1.38 -7.48 -0.88
C THR A 44 0.73 -6.11 -0.62
N ALA A 45 1.41 -5.02 -0.98
CA ALA A 45 0.89 -3.66 -0.83
C ALA A 45 -0.39 -3.45 -1.65
N GLN A 46 -0.41 -3.87 -2.92
CA GLN A 46 -1.59 -3.78 -3.80
C GLN A 46 -2.79 -4.54 -3.23
N SER A 47 -2.57 -5.77 -2.75
CA SER A 47 -3.64 -6.57 -2.14
C SER A 47 -4.26 -5.87 -0.93
N ARG A 48 -3.43 -5.26 -0.07
CA ARG A 48 -3.90 -4.52 1.10
C ARG A 48 -4.67 -3.27 0.73
N LEU A 49 -4.21 -2.53 -0.27
CA LEU A 49 -4.90 -1.36 -0.80
C LEU A 49 -6.27 -1.72 -1.35
N ALA A 50 -6.38 -2.82 -2.11
CA ALA A 50 -7.66 -3.30 -2.63
C ALA A 50 -8.66 -3.64 -1.51
N VAL A 51 -8.19 -4.26 -0.41
CA VAL A 51 -9.04 -4.52 0.76
C VAL A 51 -9.48 -3.22 1.44
N ALA A 52 -8.57 -2.25 1.58
CA ALA A 52 -8.90 -0.94 2.17
C ALA A 52 -9.91 -0.17 1.31
N GLU A 53 -9.73 -0.16 -0.01
CA GLU A 53 -10.63 0.48 -0.96
C GLU A 53 -12.02 -0.15 -0.92
N ALA A 54 -12.11 -1.49 -0.94
CA ALA A 54 -13.37 -2.19 -0.78
C ALA A 54 -14.10 -1.81 0.52
N ARG A 55 -13.36 -1.67 1.62
CA ARG A 55 -13.92 -1.24 2.91
C ARG A 55 -14.43 0.19 2.87
N VAL A 56 -13.71 1.11 2.23
CA VAL A 56 -14.16 2.50 2.04
C VAL A 56 -15.45 2.54 1.23
N MET A 57 -15.51 1.79 0.13
CA MET A 57 -16.71 1.71 -0.72
C MET A 57 -17.92 1.17 0.04
N GLN A 58 -17.75 0.14 0.87
CA GLN A 58 -18.82 -0.37 1.74
C GLN A 58 -19.34 0.70 2.70
N VAL A 59 -18.45 1.43 3.38
CA VAL A 59 -18.84 2.48 4.33
C VAL A 59 -19.59 3.61 3.61
N LEU A 60 -19.17 4.01 2.41
CA LEU A 60 -19.85 5.02 1.61
C LEU A 60 -21.26 4.55 1.21
N GLN A 61 -21.39 3.32 0.71
CA GLN A 61 -22.69 2.74 0.36
C GLN A 61 -23.61 2.66 1.58
N ASP A 62 -23.13 2.15 2.71
CA ASP A 62 -23.90 2.06 3.95
C ASP A 62 -24.38 3.46 4.42
N THR A 63 -23.53 4.48 4.26
CA THR A 63 -23.86 5.87 4.61
C THR A 63 -24.94 6.46 3.70
N GLU A 64 -24.88 6.17 2.40
CA GLU A 64 -25.91 6.56 1.43
C GLU A 64 -27.25 5.87 1.72
N GLN A 65 -27.22 4.56 2.04
CA GLN A 65 -28.42 3.79 2.38
C GLN A 65 -29.03 4.18 3.74
N ALA A 66 -28.21 4.62 4.70
CA ALA A 66 -28.65 5.05 6.03
C ALA A 66 -29.28 6.47 6.06
N GLY A 67 -29.51 7.11 4.91
CA GLY A 67 -30.15 8.43 4.82
C GLY A 67 -29.18 9.62 4.82
N GLY A 68 -27.88 9.38 4.65
CA GLY A 68 -26.84 10.38 4.42
C GLY A 68 -26.30 11.02 5.70
N LEU A 69 -24.96 11.12 5.80
CA LEU A 69 -24.32 12.12 6.64
C LEU A 69 -24.72 13.50 6.11
N ARG A 70 -25.72 14.11 6.74
CA ARG A 70 -26.09 15.49 6.45
C ARG A 70 -24.95 16.37 6.96
N LEU A 71 -24.08 16.82 6.05
CA LEU A 71 -23.21 17.96 6.30
C LEU A 71 -24.11 19.20 6.34
N GLU A 72 -24.70 19.48 7.51
CA GLU A 72 -25.29 20.80 7.71
C GLU A 72 -24.15 21.82 7.71
N PRO A 73 -24.31 22.97 7.01
CA PRO A 73 -23.43 24.10 7.20
C PRO A 73 -23.35 24.39 8.69
N LEU A 74 -22.13 24.42 9.24
CA LEU A 74 -21.93 24.88 10.61
C LEU A 74 -22.13 26.40 10.59
N ASP A 75 -23.38 26.84 10.70
CA ASP A 75 -23.69 28.24 10.97
C ASP A 75 -23.18 28.56 12.38
N GLY A 76 -22.40 29.63 12.48
CA GLY A 76 -21.70 30.05 13.70
C GLY A 76 -22.60 30.61 14.80
#